data_AF-A0A3C0EGB2-F1
#
_entry.id   AF-A0A3C0EGB2-F1
#
_cell.length_a   1.000
_cell.length_b   1.000
_cell.length_c   1.000
_cell.angle_alpha   90.00
_cell.angle_beta   90.00
_cell.angle_gamma   90.00
#
_symmetry.space_group_name_H-M   'P 1'
#
loop_
_entity.id
_entity.type
_entity.pdbx_description
1 polymer ?
#
loop_
_entity_poly.entity_id
_entity_poly.type
_entity_poly.pdbx_seq_one_letter_code
_entity_poly.pdbx_strand_id
1 'polypeptide(L)'
;MKYEWSLASMKRKVKVGVNVGGGPPPKYKWNVEYLKDARKETMGFLDESQYHHVVDQIKELARHTDPTHSSVLDIDAIEDFFELRDKGGRLGKINVRIYYFVNKDTNTIVVLGGMKKETENQTREFDKIRIRRRKRQYLNNEFNTG
;
A
#
# COMPACT_ATOMS: atom_id res chain seq x y z
N MET A 1 -34.53 15.84 6.06
CA MET A 1 -33.20 15.66 6.64
C MET A 1 -32.22 15.46 5.48
N LYS A 2 -31.60 16.54 5.01
CA LYS A 2 -30.67 16.50 3.86
C LYS A 2 -29.29 16.15 4.41
N TYR A 3 -28.73 15.02 3.97
CA TYR A 3 -27.36 14.65 4.29
C TYR A 3 -26.41 15.62 3.58
N GLU A 4 -25.86 16.58 4.32
CA GLU A 4 -24.72 17.39 3.87
C GLU A 4 -23.48 16.50 3.77
N TRP A 5 -23.28 15.89 2.59
CA TRP A 5 -21.96 15.42 2.21
C TRP A 5 -21.10 16.65 1.93
N SER A 6 -20.32 17.10 2.92
CA SER A 6 -19.37 18.18 2.69
C SER A 6 -18.42 17.81 1.54
N LEU A 7 -18.22 18.77 0.63
CA LEU A 7 -17.27 18.69 -0.49
C LEU A 7 -15.83 18.33 -0.05
N ALA A 8 -15.51 18.41 1.25
CA ALA A 8 -14.24 18.01 1.84
C ALA A 8 -13.92 16.51 1.71
N SER A 9 -14.93 15.64 1.51
CA SER A 9 -14.71 14.20 1.32
C SER A 9 -14.20 13.82 -0.08
N MET A 10 -14.43 14.67 -1.10
CA MET A 10 -14.23 14.28 -2.50
C MET A 10 -12.77 14.31 -2.99
N LYS A 11 -11.86 15.03 -2.33
CA LYS A 11 -10.51 15.27 -2.90
C LYS A 11 -9.33 14.62 -2.19
N ARG A 12 -9.53 13.93 -1.05
CA ARG A 12 -8.40 13.25 -0.38
C ARG A 12 -7.75 12.25 -1.34
N LYS A 13 -6.44 12.43 -1.59
CA LYS A 13 -5.63 11.52 -2.40
C LYS A 13 -5.20 10.28 -1.60
N VAL A 14 -5.35 10.32 -0.29
CA VAL A 14 -5.22 9.18 0.62
C VAL A 14 -6.59 8.55 0.87
N LYS A 15 -6.64 7.22 0.91
CA LYS A 15 -7.83 6.44 1.27
C LYS A 15 -7.48 5.44 2.37
N VAL A 16 -8.45 5.19 3.24
CA VAL A 16 -8.34 4.18 4.30
C VAL A 16 -8.73 2.82 3.73
N GLY A 17 -7.87 1.83 3.91
CA GLY A 17 -8.11 0.43 3.56
C GLY A 17 -8.70 -0.35 4.74
N VAL A 18 -8.02 -0.34 5.88
CA VAL A 18 -8.51 -0.94 7.14
C VAL A 18 -8.08 -0.12 8.35
N ASN A 19 -8.78 -0.30 9.47
CA ASN A 19 -8.47 0.34 10.75
C ASN A 19 -8.03 -0.69 11.79
N VAL A 20 -7.16 -0.27 12.71
CA VAL A 20 -6.78 -1.04 13.91
C VAL A 20 -8.02 -1.52 14.64
N GLY A 21 -7.98 -2.76 15.14
CA GLY A 21 -9.08 -3.38 15.89
C GLY A 21 -10.27 -3.84 15.02
N GLY A 22 -10.25 -3.54 13.71
CA GLY A 22 -11.19 -4.09 12.74
C GLY A 22 -10.79 -5.48 12.24
N GLY A 23 -11.59 -6.01 11.30
CA GLY A 23 -11.34 -7.31 10.65
C GLY A 23 -11.71 -8.53 11.49
N PRO A 24 -11.60 -9.75 10.92
CA PRO A 24 -11.81 -10.99 11.65
C PRO A 24 -10.69 -11.23 12.67
N PRO A 25 -10.91 -12.04 13.73
CA PRO A 25 -9.86 -12.40 14.68
C PRO A 25 -8.68 -13.19 14.05
N PRO A 26 -7.43 -12.99 14.51
CA PRO A 26 -6.96 -11.80 15.23
C PRO A 26 -7.14 -10.53 14.40
N LYS A 27 -7.68 -9.49 15.05
CA LYS A 27 -7.98 -8.17 14.50
C LYS A 27 -6.71 -7.50 13.94
N TYR A 28 -6.90 -6.49 13.09
CA TYR A 28 -5.78 -5.69 12.59
C TYR A 28 -5.06 -4.96 13.73
N LYS A 29 -3.73 -5.03 13.71
CA LYS A 29 -2.84 -4.32 14.62
C LYS A 29 -2.40 -2.98 14.06
N TRP A 30 -2.51 -2.78 12.74
CA TRP A 30 -2.13 -1.56 12.03
C TRP A 30 -3.30 -1.01 11.23
N ASN A 31 -3.34 0.32 11.09
CA ASN A 31 -4.17 0.96 10.06
C ASN A 31 -3.51 0.69 8.71
N VAL A 32 -4.31 0.68 7.64
CA VAL A 32 -3.80 0.70 6.27
C VAL A 32 -4.37 1.90 5.57
N GLU A 33 -3.50 2.72 5.02
CA GLU A 33 -3.83 3.78 4.09
C GLU A 33 -3.15 3.55 2.75
N TYR A 34 -3.75 4.06 1.68
CA TYR A 34 -3.19 3.95 0.34
C TYR A 34 -3.40 5.22 -0.46
N LEU A 35 -2.42 5.55 -1.31
CA LEU A 35 -2.57 6.62 -2.28
C LEU A 35 -3.49 6.18 -3.42
N LYS A 36 -4.39 7.05 -3.86
CA LYS A 36 -5.24 6.80 -5.05
C LYS A 36 -4.40 6.42 -6.27
N ASP A 37 -3.25 7.05 -6.43
CA ASP A 37 -2.32 6.74 -7.52
C ASP A 37 -1.75 5.33 -7.40
N ALA A 38 -1.51 4.82 -6.19
CA ALA A 38 -1.06 3.45 -5.98
C ALA A 38 -2.11 2.43 -6.47
N ARG A 39 -3.39 2.69 -6.18
CA ARG A 39 -4.49 1.88 -6.74
C ARG A 39 -4.55 2.00 -8.26
N LYS A 40 -4.47 3.21 -8.81
CA LYS A 40 -4.53 3.42 -10.26
C LYS A 40 -3.40 2.69 -10.98
N GLU A 41 -2.19 2.73 -10.43
CA GLU A 41 -1.02 2.05 -10.99
C GLU A 41 -1.18 0.53 -10.97
N THR A 42 -1.58 -0.03 -9.82
CA THR A 42 -1.77 -1.49 -9.67
C THR A 42 -2.87 -2.02 -10.57
N MET A 43 -4.02 -1.34 -10.64
CA MET A 43 -5.10 -1.69 -11.57
C MET A 43 -4.72 -1.50 -13.06
N GLY A 44 -3.61 -0.81 -13.36
CA GLY A 44 -3.12 -0.68 -14.73
C GLY A 44 -2.53 -1.97 -15.29
N PHE A 45 -2.23 -2.96 -14.45
CA PHE A 45 -1.66 -4.24 -14.87
C PHE A 45 -2.20 -5.46 -14.13
N LEU A 46 -3.03 -5.28 -13.10
CA LEU A 46 -3.75 -6.35 -12.40
C LEU A 46 -5.21 -6.35 -12.83
N ASP A 47 -5.80 -7.53 -12.94
CA ASP A 47 -7.26 -7.67 -12.93
C ASP A 47 -7.83 -7.53 -11.50
N GLU A 48 -9.16 -7.51 -11.39
CA GLU A 48 -9.87 -7.34 -10.11
C GLU A 48 -9.49 -8.43 -9.09
N SER A 49 -9.41 -9.69 -9.53
CA SER A 49 -9.11 -10.84 -8.67
C SER A 49 -7.67 -10.78 -8.17
N GLN A 50 -6.73 -10.44 -9.05
CA GLN A 50 -5.32 -10.22 -8.73
C GLN A 50 -5.13 -9.04 -7.78
N TYR A 51 -5.85 -7.95 -8.01
CA TYR A 51 -5.85 -6.80 -7.12
C TYR A 51 -6.37 -7.17 -5.72
N HIS A 52 -7.48 -7.91 -5.64
CA HIS A 52 -8.00 -8.39 -4.36
C HIS A 52 -7.01 -9.28 -3.63
N HIS A 53 -6.31 -10.17 -4.34
CA HIS A 53 -5.24 -10.99 -3.76
C HIS A 53 -4.16 -10.12 -3.12
N VAL A 54 -3.66 -9.09 -3.83
CA VAL A 54 -2.68 -8.15 -3.28
C VAL A 54 -3.22 -7.39 -2.06
N VAL A 55 -4.48 -6.94 -2.11
CA VAL A 55 -5.13 -6.29 -0.97
C VAL A 55 -5.19 -7.21 0.25
N ASP A 56 -5.46 -8.50 0.05
CA ASP A 56 -5.48 -9.48 1.12
C ASP A 56 -4.09 -9.72 1.73
N GLN A 57 -3.02 -9.68 0.93
CA GLN A 57 -1.64 -9.71 1.46
C GLN A 57 -1.36 -8.48 2.37
N ILE A 58 -1.78 -7.28 1.97
CA ILE A 58 -1.60 -6.07 2.78
C ILE A 58 -2.46 -6.11 4.06
N LYS A 59 -3.68 -6.65 3.99
CA LYS A 59 -4.51 -6.86 5.18
C LYS A 59 -3.88 -7.87 6.13
N GLU A 60 -3.30 -8.95 5.60
CA GLU A 60 -2.58 -9.92 6.41
C GLU A 60 -1.38 -9.26 7.09
N LEU A 61 -0.60 -8.47 6.36
CA LEU A 61 0.50 -7.69 6.93
C LEU A 61 0.04 -6.78 8.07
N ALA A 62 -1.13 -6.16 7.96
CA ALA A 62 -1.71 -5.31 9.01
C ALA A 62 -2.07 -6.06 10.30
N ARG A 63 -2.08 -7.40 10.29
CA ARG A 63 -2.28 -8.24 11.49
C ARG A 63 -0.98 -8.59 12.19
N HIS A 64 0.16 -8.37 11.53
CA HIS A 64 1.48 -8.72 12.06
C HIS A 64 1.85 -7.76 13.18
N THR A 65 2.60 -8.24 14.17
CA THR A 65 3.11 -7.38 15.25
C THR A 65 4.11 -6.36 14.70
N ASP A 66 4.91 -6.78 13.73
CA ASP A 66 5.84 -5.93 12.99
C ASP A 66 5.58 -6.09 11.48
N PRO A 67 5.05 -5.06 10.79
CA PRO A 67 4.74 -5.14 9.37
C PRO A 67 5.95 -4.85 8.47
N THR A 68 7.14 -4.74 9.05
CA THR A 68 8.41 -4.63 8.31
C THR A 68 9.06 -5.99 8.05
N HIS A 69 8.56 -7.05 8.69
CA HIS A 69 9.06 -8.42 8.54
C HIS A 69 7.88 -9.40 8.48
N SER A 70 8.02 -10.46 7.71
CA SER A 70 7.03 -11.52 7.66
C SER A 70 7.70 -12.86 7.39
N SER A 71 7.21 -13.93 8.02
CA SER A 71 7.63 -15.30 7.72
C SER A 71 6.86 -15.90 6.53
N VAL A 72 5.79 -15.25 6.08
CA VAL A 72 4.89 -15.74 5.03
C VAL A 72 4.95 -14.85 3.78
N LEU A 73 5.04 -13.54 3.99
CA LEU A 73 5.12 -12.56 2.90
C LEU A 73 6.58 -12.26 2.58
N ASP A 74 6.90 -12.19 1.28
CA ASP A 74 8.23 -11.77 0.84
C ASP A 74 8.34 -10.24 0.91
N ILE A 75 8.99 -9.76 1.96
CA ILE A 75 9.17 -8.34 2.26
C ILE A 75 10.65 -8.02 2.25
N ASP A 76 11.00 -6.93 1.58
CA ASP A 76 12.37 -6.42 1.57
C ASP A 76 12.41 -4.94 1.90
N ALA A 77 13.50 -4.49 2.52
CA ALA A 77 13.72 -3.09 2.82
C ALA A 77 14.38 -2.39 1.62
N ILE A 78 13.84 -1.23 1.26
CA ILE A 78 14.46 -0.32 0.29
C ILE A 78 14.69 1.00 1.01
N GLU A 79 15.90 1.14 1.55
CA GLU A 79 16.34 2.33 2.28
C GLU A 79 15.37 2.68 3.43
N ASP A 80 14.46 3.63 3.21
CA ASP A 80 13.53 4.15 4.21
C ASP A 80 12.07 3.70 3.99
N PHE A 81 11.83 2.77 3.06
CA PHE A 81 10.53 2.14 2.81
C PHE A 81 10.70 0.64 2.54
N PHE A 82 9.60 -0.06 2.29
CA PHE A 82 9.56 -1.51 2.11
C PHE A 82 8.91 -1.88 0.78
N GLU A 83 9.30 -3.03 0.22
CA GLU A 83 8.62 -3.68 -0.89
C GLU A 83 8.00 -5.00 -0.42
N LEU A 84 6.70 -5.19 -0.67
CA LEU A 84 6.07 -6.49 -0.70
C LEU A 84 6.20 -7.05 -2.12
N ARG A 85 6.80 -8.23 -2.25
CA ARG A 85 6.99 -8.95 -3.52
C ARG A 85 6.04 -10.14 -3.58
N ASP A 86 5.39 -10.30 -4.73
CA ASP A 86 4.58 -11.49 -4.97
C ASP A 86 4.61 -11.88 -6.46
N LYS A 87 4.60 -13.19 -6.73
CA LYS A 87 4.66 -13.75 -8.07
C LYS A 87 4.03 -15.14 -8.11
N GLY A 88 3.49 -15.53 -9.26
CA GLY A 88 2.87 -16.84 -9.43
C GLY A 88 1.46 -16.91 -8.83
N GLY A 89 0.95 -18.13 -8.65
CA GLY A 89 -0.39 -18.35 -8.08
C GLY A 89 -1.47 -17.55 -8.82
N ARG A 90 -2.25 -16.75 -8.08
CA ARG A 90 -3.30 -15.88 -8.64
C ARG A 90 -2.75 -14.81 -9.59
N LEU A 91 -1.48 -14.44 -9.47
CA LEU A 91 -0.82 -13.43 -10.32
C LEU A 91 -0.31 -14.02 -11.65
N GLY A 92 -0.30 -15.35 -11.80
CA GLY A 92 0.20 -16.02 -13.01
C GLY A 92 1.64 -15.62 -13.33
N LYS A 93 1.86 -14.95 -14.47
CA LYS A 93 3.19 -14.48 -14.91
C LYS A 93 3.56 -13.09 -14.40
N ILE A 94 2.69 -12.44 -13.63
CA ILE A 94 2.93 -11.10 -13.09
C ILE A 94 3.80 -11.23 -11.84
N ASN A 95 4.91 -10.49 -11.84
CA ASN A 95 5.73 -10.25 -10.65
C ASN A 95 5.36 -8.86 -10.13
N VAL A 96 4.57 -8.79 -9.07
CA VAL A 96 4.10 -7.52 -8.49
C VAL A 96 5.04 -7.07 -7.37
N ARG A 97 5.29 -5.76 -7.34
CA ARG A 97 5.91 -5.08 -6.20
C ARG A 97 4.96 -4.03 -5.68
N ILE A 98 4.68 -4.06 -4.38
CA ILE A 98 3.91 -3.05 -3.68
C ILE A 98 4.84 -2.31 -2.73
N TYR A 99 4.92 -1.00 -2.90
CA TYR A 99 5.78 -0.16 -2.07
C TYR A 99 4.97 0.47 -0.94
N TYR A 100 5.48 0.36 0.27
CA TYR A 100 4.83 0.93 1.44
C TYR A 100 5.86 1.40 2.47
N PHE A 101 5.44 2.24 3.41
CA PHE A 101 6.22 2.51 4.60
C PHE A 101 5.35 2.39 5.86
N VAL A 102 6.00 2.27 7.00
CA VAL A 102 5.34 2.12 8.30
C VAL A 102 5.49 3.42 9.07
N ASN A 103 4.39 4.13 9.26
CA ASN A 103 4.33 5.30 10.13
C ASN A 103 4.02 4.84 11.56
N LYS A 104 5.05 4.75 12.40
CA LYS A 104 4.92 4.28 13.78
C LYS A 104 4.15 5.26 14.67
N ASP A 105 4.24 6.57 14.41
CA ASP A 105 3.58 7.60 15.20
C ASP A 105 2.05 7.50 15.10
N THR A 106 1.54 7.05 13.95
CA THR A 106 0.11 6.86 13.69
C THR A 106 -0.31 5.38 13.63
N ASN A 107 0.62 4.47 13.89
CA ASN A 107 0.41 3.02 13.78
C ASN A 107 -0.23 2.61 12.44
N THR A 108 0.34 3.12 11.33
CA THR A 108 -0.24 3.00 9.97
C THR A 108 0.76 2.45 8.96
N ILE A 109 0.31 1.47 8.17
CA ILE A 109 0.96 1.04 6.93
C ILE A 109 0.44 1.93 5.80
N VAL A 110 1.33 2.61 5.09
CA VAL A 110 0.95 3.52 4.01
C VAL A 110 1.46 2.99 2.67
N VAL A 111 0.54 2.58 1.80
CA VAL A 111 0.83 2.06 0.45
C VAL A 111 1.05 3.23 -0.52
N LEU A 112 2.28 3.33 -1.04
CA LEU A 112 2.78 4.45 -1.85
C LEU A 112 2.64 4.21 -3.35
N GLY A 113 2.65 2.95 -3.80
CA GLY A 113 2.64 2.62 -5.22
C GLY A 113 2.69 1.12 -5.47
N GLY A 114 2.52 0.74 -6.72
CA GLY A 114 2.77 -0.62 -7.17
C GLY A 114 3.32 -0.66 -8.59
N MET A 115 4.02 -1.74 -8.92
CA MET A 115 4.55 -1.95 -10.26
C MET A 115 4.57 -3.42 -10.64
N LYS A 116 4.46 -3.68 -11.94
CA LYS A 116 4.81 -4.96 -12.56
C LYS A 116 6.32 -4.96 -12.85
N LYS A 117 7.03 -5.95 -12.34
CA LYS A 117 8.45 -6.16 -12.62
C LYS A 117 8.57 -6.93 -13.94
N GLU A 118 9.23 -6.33 -14.93
CA GLU A 118 9.45 -6.93 -16.26
C GLU A 118 10.78 -7.70 -16.37
N THR A 119 11.79 -7.37 -15.56
CA THR A 119 13.11 -8.03 -15.56
C THR A 119 13.62 -8.22 -14.14
N GLU A 120 14.42 -9.26 -13.88
CA GLU A 120 14.87 -9.65 -12.52
C GLU A 120 15.75 -8.61 -11.79
N ASN A 121 16.12 -7.50 -12.44
CA ASN A 121 16.97 -6.45 -11.90
C ASN A 121 16.36 -5.73 -10.68
N GLN A 122 17.20 -5.04 -9.90
CA GLN A 122 16.77 -4.22 -8.76
C GLN A 122 15.77 -3.12 -9.15
N THR A 123 15.00 -2.61 -8.19
CA THR A 123 14.12 -1.44 -8.37
C THR A 123 14.92 -0.29 -9.00
N ARG A 124 14.43 0.23 -10.14
CA ARG A 124 15.11 1.31 -10.86
C ARG A 124 15.16 2.56 -10.01
N GLU A 125 16.22 3.35 -10.16
CA GLU A 125 16.42 4.53 -9.31
C GLU A 125 15.31 5.58 -9.47
N PHE A 126 14.74 5.69 -10.67
CA PHE A 126 13.56 6.53 -10.91
C PHE A 126 12.35 6.11 -10.07
N ASP A 127 12.11 4.81 -9.91
CA ASP A 127 11.02 4.30 -9.07
C ASP A 127 11.28 4.64 -7.60
N LYS A 128 12.51 4.46 -7.12
CA LYS A 128 12.86 4.85 -5.74
C LYS A 128 12.63 6.34 -5.51
N ILE A 129 13.08 7.21 -6.43
CA ILE A 129 12.87 8.66 -6.34
C ILE A 129 11.38 8.99 -6.27
N ARG A 130 10.56 8.37 -7.13
CA ARG A 130 9.09 8.57 -7.14
C ARG A 130 8.46 8.15 -5.81
N ILE A 131 8.83 6.97 -5.29
CA ILE A 131 8.28 6.45 -4.03
C ILE A 131 8.73 7.29 -2.83
N ARG A 132 10.01 7.69 -2.75
CA ARG A 132 10.51 8.61 -1.72
C ARG A 132 9.78 9.95 -1.75
N ARG A 133 9.55 10.52 -2.94
CA ARG A 133 8.76 11.76 -3.08
C ARG A 133 7.36 11.57 -2.50
N ARG A 134 6.66 10.48 -2.85
CA ARG A 134 5.31 10.21 -2.32
C ARG A 134 5.30 10.04 -0.80
N LYS A 135 6.27 9.33 -0.24
CA LYS A 135 6.42 9.23 1.22
C LYS A 135 6.53 10.62 1.86
N ARG A 136 7.42 11.48 1.33
CA ARG A 136 7.60 12.85 1.83
C ARG A 136 6.29 13.66 1.72
N GLN A 137 5.61 13.59 0.58
CA GLN A 137 4.34 14.29 0.37
C GLN A 137 3.26 13.83 1.36
N TYR A 138 3.22 12.54 1.69
CA TYR A 138 2.33 12.01 2.70
C TYR A 138 2.65 12.55 4.09
N LEU A 139 3.92 12.49 4.50
CA LEU A 139 4.36 12.99 5.81
C LEU A 139 4.13 14.50 5.97
N ASN A 140 4.24 15.25 4.88
CA ASN A 140 3.99 16.70 4.82
C ASN A 140 2.49 17.06 4.68
N ASN A 141 1.57 16.08 4.70
CA ASN A 141 0.13 16.29 4.46
C ASN A 141 -0.23 16.92 3.10
N GLU A 142 0.64 16.85 2.10
CA GLU A 142 0.41 17.42 0.75
C GLU A 142 -0.66 16.68 -0.06
N PHE A 143 -1.11 15.50 0.41
CA PHE A 143 -2.22 14.75 -0.19
C PHE A 143 -3.61 15.15 0.35
N ASN A 144 -3.65 16.02 1.37
CA ASN A 144 -4.87 16.47 2.03
C ASN A 144 -5.35 17.87 1.56
N THR A 145 -4.57 18.59 0.77
CA THR A 145 -4.82 19.99 0.35
C THR A 145 -5.63 20.15 -0.95
N GLY A 146 -6.53 19.21 -1.25
CA GLY A 146 -7.32 19.22 -2.49
C GLY A 146 -8.57 20.10 -2.42
#